data_AF-A0A830HLH7-F1
#
_entry.id   AF-A0A830HLH7-F1
#
_cell.length_a   1.000
_cell.length_b   1.000
_cell.length_c   1.000
_cell.angle_alpha   90.00
_cell.angle_beta   90.00
_cell.angle_gamma   90.00
#
_symmetry.space_group_name_H-M   'P 1'
#
loop_
_entity.id
_entity.type
_entity.pdbx_description
1 polymer ?
#
loop_
_entity_poly.entity_id
_entity_poly.type
_entity_poly.pdbx_seq_one_letter_code
_entity_poly.pdbx_strand_id
1 'polypeptide(L)'
;MSPLLASRPRLMPQVQCAHKKGSGSTKNGRDSNAQRMGVKVYGNQAVKAGGIIIRQRGTSFHPGNNVGLGKDYTIYSLIEGKVCFEDNTHKRGTKRVSVYPAGDDAPGNGSKQNAEFVKGKYFAKREAARQAAAASAE
;
A
#
# COMPACT_ATOMS: atom_id res chain seq x y z
N MET A 1 73.31 0.45 72.09
CA MET A 1 73.45 -0.38 70.88
C MET A 1 72.08 -0.49 70.23
N SER A 2 71.87 0.22 69.13
CA SER A 2 70.59 0.27 68.41
C SER A 2 70.69 -0.56 67.14
N PRO A 3 69.75 -1.46 66.82
CA PRO A 3 69.80 -2.20 65.57
C PRO A 3 69.30 -1.32 64.41
N LEU A 4 70.05 -1.33 63.31
CA LEU A 4 69.74 -0.63 62.07
C LEU A 4 68.44 -1.15 61.46
N LEU A 5 67.49 -0.25 61.22
CA LEU A 5 66.22 -0.51 60.55
C LEU A 5 66.48 -0.70 59.04
N ALA A 6 66.54 -1.95 58.58
CA ALA A 6 66.54 -2.24 57.14
C ALA A 6 65.16 -1.91 56.55
N SER A 7 65.12 -0.94 55.64
CA SER A 7 63.93 -0.53 54.91
C SER A 7 63.41 -1.67 54.03
N ARG A 8 62.30 -2.30 54.44
CA ARG A 8 61.57 -3.25 53.58
C ARG A 8 61.04 -2.49 52.35
N PRO A 9 61.33 -2.92 51.10
CA PRO A 9 60.72 -2.31 49.94
C PRO A 9 59.21 -2.59 49.96
N ARG A 10 58.40 -1.54 49.77
CA ARG A 10 56.96 -1.67 49.57
C ARG A 10 56.74 -2.48 48.30
N LEU A 11 56.28 -3.72 48.42
CA LEU A 11 55.70 -4.48 47.32
C LEU A 11 54.53 -3.66 46.76
N MET A 12 54.77 -3.00 45.63
CA MET A 12 53.71 -2.40 44.82
C MET A 12 52.78 -3.53 44.37
N PRO A 13 51.45 -3.42 44.53
CA PRO A 13 50.55 -4.40 43.96
C PRO A 13 50.70 -4.35 42.44
N GLN A 14 51.18 -5.44 41.82
CA GLN A 14 51.07 -5.58 40.38
C GLN A 14 49.59 -5.71 40.03
N VAL A 15 49.02 -4.67 39.42
CA VAL A 15 47.73 -4.80 38.74
C VAL A 15 47.98 -5.69 37.53
N GLN A 16 47.73 -6.99 37.68
CA GLN A 16 47.63 -7.90 36.55
C GLN A 16 46.33 -7.57 35.82
N CYS A 17 46.42 -6.67 34.85
CA CYS A 17 45.39 -6.51 33.83
C CYS A 17 45.15 -7.89 33.21
N ALA A 18 43.89 -8.34 33.14
CA ALA A 18 43.58 -9.59 32.47
C ALA A 18 44.12 -9.55 31.02
N HIS A 19 45.04 -10.45 30.67
CA HIS A 19 45.59 -10.64 29.31
C HIS A 19 44.60 -11.30 28.34
N LYS A 20 43.34 -10.86 28.36
CA LYS A 20 42.41 -11.18 27.29
C LYS A 20 41.48 -10.01 27.13
N LYS A 21 41.68 -9.22 26.07
CA LYS A 21 40.56 -8.52 25.46
C LYS A 21 39.57 -9.63 25.10
N GLY A 22 38.40 -9.64 25.74
CA GLY A 22 37.37 -10.66 25.49
C GLY A 22 37.21 -10.85 23.98
N SER A 23 37.69 -11.97 23.46
CA SER A 23 37.52 -12.33 22.05
C SER A 23 36.10 -12.86 21.91
N GLY A 24 35.16 -11.93 21.94
CA GLY A 24 33.80 -12.12 21.49
C GLY A 24 33.61 -11.22 20.30
N SER A 25 34.25 -11.52 19.17
CA SER A 25 33.72 -11.01 17.90
C SER A 25 32.41 -11.75 17.68
N THR A 26 31.33 -11.25 18.29
CA THR A 26 29.99 -11.78 18.08
C THR A 26 29.66 -11.53 16.62
N LYS A 27 29.71 -12.59 15.80
CA LYS A 27 29.39 -12.49 14.38
C LYS A 27 27.89 -12.16 14.27
N ASN A 28 27.59 -10.93 13.86
CA ASN A 28 26.22 -10.54 13.54
C ASN A 28 25.86 -11.16 12.19
N GLY A 29 25.14 -12.29 12.23
CA GLY A 29 24.74 -13.05 11.03
C GLY A 29 23.32 -13.61 11.12
N ARG A 30 22.46 -13.00 11.94
CA ARG A 30 21.04 -13.39 12.05
C ARG A 30 20.24 -12.48 11.13
N ASP A 31 19.60 -13.07 10.13
CA ASP A 31 18.63 -12.40 9.28
C ASP A 31 17.30 -13.18 9.29
N SER A 32 16.22 -12.50 8.92
CA SER A 32 14.88 -13.05 8.82
C SER A 32 14.54 -13.41 7.38
N ASN A 33 13.66 -14.38 7.20
CA ASN A 33 13.12 -14.68 5.88
C ASN A 33 12.35 -13.48 5.29
N ALA A 34 12.41 -13.32 3.97
CA ALA A 34 11.67 -12.29 3.26
C ALA A 34 10.15 -12.49 3.40
N GLN A 35 9.44 -11.43 3.83
CA GLN A 35 8.01 -11.48 4.16
C GLN A 35 7.07 -11.27 2.96
N ARG A 36 7.62 -11.10 1.74
CA ARG A 36 6.87 -10.93 0.48
C ARG A 36 5.79 -9.83 0.53
N MET A 37 6.08 -8.74 1.26
CA MET A 37 5.23 -7.56 1.37
C MET A 37 5.16 -6.80 0.03
N GLY A 38 4.26 -5.82 -0.06
CA GLY A 38 4.11 -4.93 -1.21
C GLY A 38 2.76 -5.03 -1.92
N VAL A 39 2.67 -4.31 -3.03
CA VAL A 39 1.52 -4.25 -3.93
C VAL A 39 1.39 -5.58 -4.67
N LYS A 40 0.16 -6.11 -4.76
CA LYS A 40 -0.19 -7.34 -5.48
C LYS A 40 -0.98 -7.04 -6.75
N VAL A 41 -1.84 -6.01 -6.71
CA VAL A 41 -2.64 -5.56 -7.84
C VAL A 41 -2.36 -4.07 -8.06
N TYR A 42 -2.00 -3.70 -9.29
CA TYR A 42 -1.66 -2.32 -9.64
C TYR A 42 -2.90 -1.53 -10.09
N GLY A 43 -2.72 -0.22 -10.33
CA GLY A 43 -3.79 0.65 -10.79
C GLY A 43 -4.37 0.18 -12.13
N ASN A 44 -5.67 0.37 -12.31
CA ASN A 44 -6.46 -0.05 -13.49
C ASN A 44 -6.51 -1.57 -13.75
N GLN A 45 -5.98 -2.40 -12.84
CA GLN A 45 -6.14 -3.85 -12.94
C GLN A 45 -7.43 -4.30 -12.27
N ALA A 46 -8.02 -5.35 -12.80
CA ALA A 46 -9.22 -5.96 -12.25
C ALA A 46 -8.87 -6.76 -10.98
N VAL A 47 -9.72 -6.67 -9.97
CA VAL A 47 -9.65 -7.43 -8.72
C VAL A 47 -10.99 -8.11 -8.47
N LYS A 48 -10.95 -9.32 -7.90
CA LYS A 48 -12.15 -10.03 -7.42
C LYS A 48 -12.55 -9.53 -6.04
N ALA A 49 -13.81 -9.70 -5.65
CA ALA A 49 -14.23 -9.52 -4.28
C ALA A 49 -13.38 -10.42 -3.34
N GLY A 50 -12.92 -9.85 -2.22
CA GLY A 50 -11.98 -10.49 -1.28
C GLY A 50 -10.52 -10.55 -1.75
N GLY A 51 -10.20 -10.07 -2.96
CA GLY A 51 -8.84 -10.07 -3.49
C GLY A 51 -7.91 -9.13 -2.72
N ILE A 52 -6.68 -9.58 -2.46
CA ILE A 52 -5.67 -8.77 -1.75
C ILE A 52 -5.02 -7.79 -2.73
N ILE A 53 -5.05 -6.50 -2.40
CA ILE A 53 -4.45 -5.43 -3.20
C ILE A 53 -3.04 -5.13 -2.71
N ILE A 54 -2.85 -4.94 -1.40
CA ILE A 54 -1.54 -4.63 -0.79
C ILE A 54 -1.36 -5.37 0.52
N ARG A 55 -0.17 -5.95 0.73
CA ARG A 55 0.32 -6.36 2.05
C ARG A 55 1.36 -5.36 2.52
N GLN A 56 1.12 -4.69 3.65
CA GLN A 56 2.01 -3.63 4.15
C GLN A 56 2.35 -3.82 5.64
N ARG A 57 3.34 -3.07 6.12
CA ARG A 57 3.62 -2.93 7.55
C ARG A 57 3.24 -1.50 7.95
N GLY A 58 2.22 -1.39 8.80
CA GLY A 58 1.54 -0.11 9.03
C GLY A 58 0.75 0.37 7.80
N THR A 59 0.16 1.55 7.88
CA THR A 59 -0.63 2.14 6.79
C THR A 59 0.20 3.13 5.99
N SER A 60 0.93 2.65 4.97
CA SER A 60 1.48 3.52 3.93
C SER A 60 0.40 3.93 2.94
N PHE A 61 -0.50 3.00 2.65
CA PHE A 61 -1.74 3.21 1.92
C PHE A 61 -2.94 3.15 2.87
N HIS A 62 -3.89 4.05 2.67
CA HIS A 62 -5.14 4.09 3.41
C HIS A 62 -6.28 3.48 2.60
N PRO A 63 -7.24 2.80 3.25
CA PRO A 63 -8.43 2.30 2.57
C PRO A 63 -9.28 3.48 2.09
N GLY A 64 -9.77 3.36 0.86
CA GLY A 64 -10.75 4.26 0.24
C GLY A 64 -12.08 3.55 0.05
N ASN A 65 -12.71 3.79 -1.10
CA ASN A 65 -14.04 3.26 -1.38
C ASN A 65 -13.99 1.78 -1.74
N ASN A 66 -14.94 1.00 -1.21
CA ASN A 66 -15.13 -0.43 -1.50
C ASN A 66 -13.93 -1.32 -1.16
N VAL A 67 -13.15 -0.91 -0.18
CA VAL A 67 -11.90 -1.54 0.23
C VAL A 67 -11.89 -1.69 1.76
N GLY A 68 -11.47 -2.86 2.25
CA GLY A 68 -11.33 -3.16 3.66
C GLY A 68 -9.88 -3.15 4.14
N LEU A 69 -9.69 -2.97 5.45
CA LEU A 69 -8.41 -3.08 6.13
C LEU A 69 -8.41 -4.31 7.05
N GLY A 70 -7.40 -5.17 6.91
CA GLY A 70 -7.19 -6.33 7.79
C GLY A 70 -6.44 -5.98 9.08
N LYS A 71 -6.36 -6.94 10.01
CA LYS A 71 -5.62 -6.78 11.28
C LYS A 71 -4.14 -6.46 11.09
N ASP A 72 -3.52 -7.02 10.04
CA ASP A 72 -2.13 -6.79 9.67
C ASP A 72 -1.96 -5.63 8.68
N TYR A 73 -2.95 -4.73 8.60
CA TYR A 73 -3.00 -3.59 7.68
C TYR A 73 -3.03 -3.98 6.19
N THR A 74 -3.29 -5.26 5.88
CA THR A 74 -3.52 -5.73 4.51
C THR A 74 -4.78 -5.06 3.95
N ILE A 75 -4.68 -4.57 2.73
CA ILE A 75 -5.77 -3.93 2.00
C ILE A 75 -6.37 -4.95 1.04
N TYR A 76 -7.69 -5.17 1.13
CA TYR A 76 -8.43 -6.11 0.29
C TYR A 76 -9.68 -5.47 -0.31
N SER A 77 -10.10 -5.97 -1.47
CA SER A 77 -11.29 -5.49 -2.16
C SER A 77 -12.57 -6.08 -1.56
N LEU A 78 -13.62 -5.29 -1.41
CA LEU A 78 -14.95 -5.79 -1.02
C LEU A 78 -15.79 -6.16 -2.24
N ILE A 79 -15.57 -5.48 -3.36
CA ILE A 79 -16.29 -5.67 -4.62
C ILE A 79 -15.34 -6.15 -5.72
N GLU A 80 -15.90 -6.65 -6.83
CA GLU A 80 -15.11 -6.78 -8.05
C GLU A 80 -15.04 -5.44 -8.80
N GLY A 81 -13.90 -5.17 -9.42
CA GLY A 81 -13.73 -3.89 -10.11
C GLY A 81 -12.28 -3.57 -10.43
N LYS A 82 -12.03 -2.33 -10.82
CA LYS A 82 -10.71 -1.78 -11.12
C LYS A 82 -10.16 -1.05 -9.90
N VAL A 83 -8.88 -1.27 -9.59
CA VAL A 83 -8.19 -0.59 -8.49
C VAL A 83 -7.74 0.80 -8.95
N CYS A 84 -8.02 1.83 -8.15
CA CYS A 84 -7.53 3.19 -8.36
C CYS A 84 -6.72 3.65 -7.14
N PHE A 85 -5.58 4.30 -7.42
CA PHE A 85 -4.73 4.91 -6.41
C PHE A 85 -4.89 6.42 -6.47
N GLU A 86 -5.36 7.01 -5.38
CA GLU A 86 -5.61 8.44 -5.24
C GLU A 86 -4.65 9.03 -4.20
N ASP A 87 -4.30 10.30 -4.33
CA ASP A 87 -3.60 11.00 -3.25
C ASP A 87 -4.60 11.34 -2.14
N ASN A 88 -4.19 11.17 -0.89
CA ASN A 88 -5.05 11.46 0.25
C ASN A 88 -5.19 12.98 0.44
N THR A 89 -6.41 13.48 0.29
CA THR A 89 -6.74 14.90 0.45
C THR A 89 -6.43 15.41 1.87
N HIS A 90 -6.61 14.57 2.90
CA HIS A 90 -6.50 15.00 4.30
C HIS A 90 -5.08 14.97 4.84
N LYS A 91 -4.19 14.18 4.24
CA LYS A 91 -2.80 14.01 4.70
C LYS A 91 -1.85 13.94 3.53
N ARG A 92 -1.15 15.07 3.29
CA ARG A 92 -0.13 15.17 2.24
C ARG A 92 0.90 14.05 2.36
N GLY A 93 1.23 13.46 1.21
CA GLY A 93 2.23 12.40 1.09
C GLY A 93 1.71 10.98 1.39
N THR A 94 0.43 10.82 1.74
CA THR A 94 -0.18 9.48 1.86
C THR A 94 -1.12 9.19 0.70
N LYS A 95 -1.21 7.92 0.31
CA LYS A 95 -2.06 7.48 -0.81
C LYS A 95 -3.25 6.69 -0.29
N ARG A 96 -4.38 6.79 -1.00
CA ARG A 96 -5.62 6.07 -0.75
C ARG A 96 -5.88 5.08 -1.88
N VAL A 97 -6.48 3.95 -1.54
CA VAL A 97 -6.78 2.87 -2.49
C VAL A 97 -8.29 2.65 -2.53
N SER A 98 -8.88 2.85 -3.70
CA SER A 98 -10.31 2.66 -3.94
C SER A 98 -10.50 1.61 -5.04
N VAL A 99 -11.63 0.90 -5.00
CA VAL A 99 -12.05 -0.01 -6.08
C VAL A 99 -13.36 0.49 -6.66
N TYR A 100 -13.41 0.62 -7.98
CA TYR A 100 -14.59 1.03 -8.74
C TYR A 100 -15.08 -0.13 -9.62
N PRO A 101 -16.40 -0.42 -9.66
CA PRO A 101 -16.92 -1.52 -10.46
C PRO A 101 -16.73 -1.24 -11.96
N ALA A 102 -16.56 -2.31 -12.75
CA ALA A 102 -16.28 -2.17 -14.19
C ALA A 102 -17.43 -1.56 -15.01
N GLY A 103 -18.63 -1.43 -14.44
CA GLY A 103 -19.81 -0.83 -15.07
C GLY A 103 -20.00 0.66 -14.79
N ASP A 104 -19.29 1.23 -13.81
CA ASP A 104 -19.31 2.65 -13.48
C ASP A 104 -17.91 3.22 -13.69
N ASP A 105 -17.63 3.66 -14.92
CA ASP A 105 -16.40 4.36 -15.25
C ASP A 105 -16.23 5.56 -14.30
N ALA A 106 -15.14 5.57 -13.51
CA ALA A 106 -14.77 6.75 -12.74
C ALA A 106 -14.80 8.00 -13.65
N PRO A 107 -15.25 9.18 -13.17
CA PRO A 107 -15.42 10.37 -14.01
C PRO A 107 -14.05 10.90 -14.46
N GLY A 108 -13.52 10.35 -15.55
CA GLY A 108 -12.16 10.66 -15.97
C GLY A 108 -11.69 10.04 -17.28
N ASN A 109 -12.42 9.11 -17.89
CA ASN A 109 -12.16 8.75 -19.29
C ASN A 109 -13.45 8.36 -19.99
N GLY A 110 -14.04 9.33 -20.69
CA GLY A 110 -15.21 9.11 -21.52
C GLY A 110 -14.88 8.16 -22.66
N SER A 111 -15.30 6.90 -22.52
CA SER A 111 -15.49 6.02 -23.65
C SER A 111 -16.62 6.63 -24.50
N LYS A 112 -16.25 7.39 -25.53
CA LYS A 112 -17.15 8.08 -26.48
C LYS A 112 -18.22 7.16 -27.10
N GLN A 113 -17.99 5.85 -27.03
CA GLN A 113 -18.81 4.80 -27.60
C GLN A 113 -20.20 4.66 -26.95
N ASN A 114 -20.34 5.00 -25.66
CA ASN A 114 -21.64 4.86 -24.97
C ASN A 114 -22.56 6.08 -25.20
N ALA A 115 -22.00 7.28 -25.37
CA ALA A 115 -22.78 8.51 -25.56
C ALA A 115 -23.35 8.64 -26.98
N GLU A 116 -22.64 8.19 -28.02
CA GLU A 116 -23.13 8.16 -29.40
C GLU A 116 -24.30 7.17 -29.56
N PHE A 117 -24.20 5.98 -28.96
CA PHE A 117 -25.26 4.97 -28.99
C PHE A 117 -26.57 5.46 -28.36
N VAL A 118 -26.46 6.18 -27.24
CA VAL A 118 -27.62 6.78 -26.56
C VAL A 118 -28.21 7.92 -27.40
N LYS A 119 -27.38 8.80 -27.98
CA LYS A 119 -27.83 9.92 -28.82
C LYS A 119 -28.53 9.46 -30.12
N GLY A 120 -28.04 8.37 -30.74
CA GLY A 120 -28.63 7.79 -31.96
C GLY A 120 -30.06 7.25 -31.77
N LYS A 121 -30.36 6.64 -30.60
CA LYS A 121 -31.72 6.15 -30.30
C LYS A 121 -32.76 7.27 -30.19
N TYR A 122 -32.37 8.45 -29.72
CA TYR A 122 -33.30 9.59 -29.59
C TYR A 122 -33.64 10.25 -30.94
N PHE A 123 -32.67 10.34 -31.86
CA PHE A 123 -32.94 10.86 -33.20
C PHE A 123 -33.82 9.91 -34.02
N ALA A 124 -33.57 8.60 -33.95
CA ALA A 124 -34.42 7.60 -34.60
C ALA A 124 -35.86 7.60 -34.06
N LYS A 125 -36.04 7.70 -32.73
CA LYS A 125 -37.36 7.80 -32.10
C LYS A 125 -38.10 9.09 -32.48
N ARG A 126 -37.37 10.20 -32.67
CA ARG A 126 -37.92 11.50 -33.09
C ARG A 126 -38.28 11.55 -34.57
N GLU A 127 -37.50 10.93 -35.44
CA GLU A 127 -37.82 10.83 -36.87
C GLU A 127 -38.99 9.86 -37.12
N ALA A 128 -39.05 8.73 -36.42
CA ALA A 128 -40.20 7.83 -36.48
C ALA A 128 -41.49 8.51 -35.99
N ALA A 129 -41.42 9.29 -34.91
CA ALA A 129 -42.55 10.08 -34.43
C ALA A 129 -42.97 11.18 -35.42
N ARG A 130 -42.00 11.80 -36.13
CA ARG A 130 -42.28 12.82 -37.14
C ARG A 130 -42.91 12.21 -38.41
N GLN A 131 -42.45 11.05 -38.85
CA GLN A 131 -43.03 10.31 -39.97
C GLN A 131 -44.43 9.79 -39.64
N ALA A 132 -44.67 9.30 -38.42
CA ALA A 132 -46.01 8.91 -37.96
C ALA A 132 -46.97 10.11 -37.85
N ALA A 133 -46.48 11.27 -37.39
CA ALA A 133 -47.28 12.49 -37.34
C ALA A 133 -47.58 13.06 -38.75
N ALA A 134 -46.63 12.96 -39.69
CA ALA A 134 -46.83 13.36 -41.08
C ALA A 134 -47.80 12.41 -41.82
N ALA A 135 -47.75 11.12 -41.54
CA ALA A 135 -48.67 10.12 -42.10
C ALA A 135 -50.10 10.18 -41.52
N SER A 136 -50.31 10.94 -40.44
CA SER A 136 -51.64 11.16 -39.84
C SER A 136 -52.27 12.49 -40.29
N ALA A 137 -51.63 13.20 -41.20
CA ALA A 137 -52.07 14.51 -41.73
C ALA A 137 -52.52 14.43 -43.20
N GLU A 138 -52.69 13.22 -43.74
CA GLU A 138 -53.33 12.90 -45.02
C GLU A 138 -54.61 12.10 -44.74
#